data_AF-A0A3D0X0P1-F1
#
_entry.id   AF-A0A3D0X0P1-F1
#
_cell.length_a   1.000
_cell.length_b   1.000
_cell.length_c   1.000
_cell.angle_alpha   90.00
_cell.angle_beta   90.00
_cell.angle_gamma   90.00
#
_symmetry.space_group_name_H-M   'P 1'
#
loop_
_entity.id
_entity.type
_entity.pdbx_description
1 polymer ?
#
loop_
_entity_poly.entity_id
_entity_poly.type
_entity_poly.pdbx_seq_one_letter_code
_entity_poly.pdbx_strand_id
1 'polypeptide(L)' 'MKQNEKKALQIAACKIRMGAIEGVYHAKSGHPGGSLSAADIFAYLYFKEMNIDP' A
#
# COMPACT_ATOMS: atom_id res chain seq x y z
N MET A 1 8.20 -15.04 7.88
CA MET A 1 8.56 -14.16 6.75
C MET A 1 10.06 -13.87 6.80
N LYS A 2 10.78 -13.99 5.68
CA LYS A 2 12.22 -13.64 5.61
C LYS A 2 12.37 -12.12 5.84
N GLN A 3 13.47 -11.68 6.45
CA GLN A 3 13.65 -10.26 6.80
C GLN A 3 13.60 -9.33 5.57
N ASN A 4 14.18 -9.76 4.45
CA ASN A 4 14.16 -9.02 3.20
C ASN A 4 12.74 -8.87 2.63
N GLU A 5 11.92 -9.93 2.74
CA GLU A 5 10.54 -9.92 2.30
C GLU A 5 9.69 -8.98 3.16
N LYS A 6 9.87 -9.00 4.49
CA LYS A 6 9.23 -8.04 5.40
C LYS A 6 9.51 -6.60 5.00
N LYS A 7 10.79 -6.31 4.72
CA LYS A 7 11.22 -4.97 4.31
C LYS A 7 10.61 -4.57 2.98
N ALA A 8 10.54 -5.48 2.00
CA ALA A 8 9.91 -5.23 0.72
C ALA A 8 8.42 -4.87 0.85
N LEU A 9 7.67 -5.63 1.68
CA LEU A 9 6.26 -5.33 1.94
C LEU A 9 6.06 -3.99 2.65
N GLN A 10 6.92 -3.65 3.62
CA GLN A 10 6.88 -2.34 4.29
C GLN A 10 7.15 -1.18 3.31
N ILE A 11 8.08 -1.35 2.37
CA ILE A 11 8.35 -0.37 1.31
C ILE A 11 7.13 -0.24 0.39
N ALA A 12 6.50 -1.34 -0.01
CA ALA A 12 5.29 -1.32 -0.82
C ALA A 12 4.14 -0.59 -0.10
N ALA A 13 3.91 -0.90 1.17
CA ALA A 13 2.90 -0.20 1.99
C ALA A 13 3.19 1.30 2.13
N CYS A 14 4.45 1.70 2.28
CA CYS A 14 4.84 3.11 2.28
C CYS A 14 4.50 3.80 0.95
N LYS A 15 4.82 3.18 -0.19
CA LYS A 15 4.48 3.69 -1.51
C LYS A 15 2.96 3.83 -1.72
N ILE A 16 2.18 2.84 -1.26
CA ILE A 16 0.71 2.92 -1.29
C ILE A 16 0.21 4.13 -0.50
N ARG A 17 0.74 4.36 0.70
CA ARG A 17 0.37 5.52 1.53
C ARG A 17 0.71 6.85 0.85
N MET A 18 1.90 6.95 0.26
CA MET A 18 2.31 8.15 -0.47
C MET A 18 1.38 8.43 -1.66
N GLY A 19 1.13 7.42 -2.50
CA GLY A 19 0.22 7.57 -3.64
C GLY A 19 -1.20 7.95 -3.23
N ALA A 20 -1.70 7.40 -2.11
CA ALA A 20 -3.01 7.79 -1.58
C ALA A 20 -3.05 9.27 -1.12
N ILE A 21 -2.00 9.74 -0.45
CA ILE A 21 -1.89 11.15 -0.02
C ILE A 21 -1.80 12.08 -1.24
N GLU A 22 -0.94 11.77 -2.20
CA GLU A 22 -0.77 12.54 -3.43
C GLU A 22 -2.07 12.61 -4.22
N GLY A 23 -2.74 11.47 -4.43
CA GLY A 23 -4.02 11.40 -5.14
C GLY A 23 -5.10 12.26 -4.49
N VAL A 24 -5.29 12.12 -3.18
CA VAL A 24 -6.27 12.95 -2.43
C VAL A 24 -5.91 14.43 -2.47
N TYR A 25 -4.63 14.76 -2.31
CA TYR A 25 -4.16 16.15 -2.35
C TYR A 25 -4.42 16.82 -3.71
N HIS A 26 -4.17 16.10 -4.80
CA HIS A 26 -4.41 16.61 -6.16
C HIS A 26 -5.90 16.68 -6.48
N ALA A 27 -6.70 15.69 -6.06
CA ALA A 27 -8.14 15.66 -6.28
C ALA A 27 -8.93 16.68 -5.42
N LYS A 28 -8.32 17.24 -4.36
CA LYS A 28 -8.98 18.12 -3.36
C LYS A 28 -10.17 17.45 -2.67
N SER A 29 -10.23 16.13 -2.69
CA SER A 29 -11.32 15.31 -2.17
C SER A 29 -10.84 13.86 -1.97
N GLY A 30 -11.46 13.13 -1.05
CA GLY A 30 -11.22 11.71 -0.82
C GLY A 30 -11.01 11.35 0.65
N HIS A 31 -10.71 10.07 0.90
CA HIS A 31 -10.59 9.48 2.24
C HIS A 31 -9.18 8.91 2.48
N PRO A 32 -8.22 9.74 2.91
CA PRO A 32 -6.86 9.27 3.12
C PRO A 32 -6.78 8.30 4.30
N GLY A 33 -7.55 8.51 5.38
CA GLY A 33 -7.48 7.71 6.60
C GLY A 33 -7.68 6.20 6.37
N GLY A 34 -8.70 5.82 5.59
CA GLY A 34 -8.96 4.41 5.26
C GLY A 34 -7.86 3.78 4.39
N SER A 35 -7.32 4.54 3.44
CA SER A 35 -6.22 4.08 2.59
C SER A 35 -4.93 3.88 3.41
N LEU A 36 -4.66 4.78 4.35
CA LEU A 36 -3.47 4.73 5.21
C LEU A 36 -3.51 3.54 6.19
N SER A 37 -4.69 3.22 6.73
CA SER A 37 -4.86 2.08 7.64
C SER A 37 -4.80 0.73 6.92
N ALA A 38 -5.31 0.65 5.69
CA ALA A 38 -5.35 -0.59 4.91
C ALA A 38 -4.04 -0.90 4.13
N ALA A 39 -3.09 0.03 4.06
CA ALA A 39 -1.93 -0.09 3.18
C ALA A 39 -1.07 -1.36 3.41
N ASP A 40 -0.91 -1.81 4.65
CA ASP A 40 -0.14 -3.03 4.94
C ASP A 40 -0.88 -4.31 4.48
N ILE A 41 -2.21 -4.30 4.55
CA ILE A 41 -3.06 -5.40 4.05
C ILE A 41 -2.93 -5.47 2.53
N PHE A 42 -3.07 -4.34 1.83
CA PHE A 42 -2.93 -4.31 0.37
C PHE A 42 -1.53 -4.70 -0.08
N ALA A 43 -0.48 -4.25 0.63
CA ALA A 43 0.88 -4.67 0.32
C ALA A 43 1.05 -6.19 0.45
N TYR A 44 0.52 -6.81 1.50
CA TYR A 44 0.58 -8.26 1.68
C TYR A 44 -0.24 -9.00 0.62
N LEU A 45 -1.48 -8.59 0.39
CA LEU A 45 -2.35 -9.26 -0.57
C LEU A 45 -1.76 -9.24 -1.98
N TYR A 46 -1.39 -8.06 -2.49
CA TYR A 46 -0.93 -7.93 -3.89
C TYR A 46 0.49 -8.45 -4.14
N PHE A 47 1.38 -8.42 -3.14
CA PHE A 47 2.80 -8.74 -3.35
C PHE A 47 3.26 -10.01 -2.64
N LYS A 48 2.34 -10.75 -2.00
CA LYS A 48 2.68 -12.00 -1.30
C LYS A 48 1.61 -13.08 -1.43
N GLU A 49 0.34 -12.75 -1.18
CA GLU A 49 -0.71 -13.76 -1.04
C GLU A 49 -1.46 -14.07 -2.33
N MET A 50 -1.86 -13.04 -3.07
CA MET A 50 -2.68 -13.19 -4.26
C MET A 50 -1.83 -13.61 -5.46
N ASN A 51 -2.35 -14.56 -6.24
CA ASN A 51 -1.77 -14.98 -7.51
C ASN A 51 -2.42 -14.19 -8.65
N ILE A 52 -1.91 -12.98 -8.92
CA ILE A 52 -2.41 -12.06 -9.95
C ILE A 52 -1.33 -11.84 -10.99
N ASP A 53 -1.70 -11.91 -12.27
CA ASP A 53 -0.89 -11.44 -13.40
C ASP A 53 -1.46 -10.08 -13.85
N PRO A 54 -0.75 -8.96 -13.60
CA PRO A 54 -1.26 -7.59 -13.81
C PRO A 54 -1.62 -7.22 -15.25
#